data_AF-A0A935SJG4-F1
#
_entry.id   AF-A0A935SJG4-F1
#
_cell.length_a   1.000
_cell.length_b   1.000
_cell.length_c   1.000
_cell.angle_alpha   90.00
_cell.angle_beta   90.00
_cell.angle_gamma   90.00
#
_symmetry.space_group_name_H-M   'P 1'
#
loop_
_entity.id
_entity.type
_entity.pdbx_description
1 polymer ?
#
loop_
_entity_poly.entity_id
_entity_poly.type
_entity_poly.pdbx_seq_one_letter_code
_entity_poly.pdbx_strand_id
1 'polypeptide(L)'
;MQYGKKYRSLISLHAKLLFKNKINIVLIAAFVLAGLYGLYQGFAFKQKQVHTINRLVSEKDSIVQNLKSGFKADTLTEEGKTAYEAAKDIFTVSWKIDLPVYKYPASAAVYNIGPLTGGLIWICVCMLLPIIVSKTAEISTPVDNNIISTYSRRPQNPKIETDNQFAKSLIMAFAQQQPVYHFADTAITDPAFQFRVYHAYHYLLHNERWPLVQQYFANVESRQQITNISTLINPAGSTDGLLANIAGNDAAANHLFINQALRFHGKLQNVLYPSLFLNKEIQEADYIKLPVFSYHQNIPSKIIFLHFLLLIFITIVIFLAANRRLTRINH
;
A
#
# COMPACT_ATOMS: atom_id res chain seq x y z
N MET A 1 -33.78 5.49 44.75
CA MET A 1 -33.83 4.20 44.02
C MET A 1 -34.96 4.08 42.96
N GLN A 2 -36.04 4.86 43.01
CA GLN A 2 -37.16 4.78 42.04
C GLN A 2 -36.84 5.20 40.60
N TYR A 3 -35.90 6.12 40.38
CA TYR A 3 -35.56 6.62 39.03
C TYR A 3 -34.85 5.58 38.13
N GLY A 4 -34.11 4.63 38.71
CA GLY A 4 -33.40 3.60 37.95
C GLY A 4 -34.31 2.52 37.33
N LYS A 5 -35.42 2.16 38.00
CA LYS A 5 -36.41 1.20 37.48
C LYS A 5 -37.18 1.76 36.27
N LYS A 6 -37.50 3.06 36.28
CA LYS A 6 -38.23 3.73 35.20
C LYS A 6 -37.39 3.78 33.91
N TYR A 7 -36.10 4.10 34.00
CA TYR A 7 -35.17 4.11 32.86
C TYR A 7 -34.93 2.71 32.25
N ARG A 8 -34.78 1.66 33.07
CA ARG A 8 -34.66 0.28 32.57
C ARG A 8 -35.90 -0.18 31.80
N SER A 9 -37.10 0.18 32.28
CA SER A 9 -38.35 -0.14 31.57
C SER A 9 -38.43 0.54 30.21
N LEU A 10 -38.00 1.81 30.12
CA LEU A 10 -37.98 2.61 28.90
C LEU A 10 -37.03 2.04 27.85
N ILE A 11 -35.80 1.70 28.22
CA ILE A 11 -34.83 1.09 27.29
C ILE A 11 -35.36 -0.26 26.78
N SER A 12 -35.95 -1.09 27.66
CA SER A 12 -36.50 -2.38 27.26
C SER A 12 -37.71 -2.25 26.31
N LEU A 13 -38.53 -1.21 26.47
CA LEU A 13 -39.68 -0.94 25.63
C LEU A 13 -39.26 -0.49 24.23
N HIS A 14 -38.24 0.37 24.15
CA HIS A 14 -37.71 0.88 22.88
C HIS A 14 -36.93 -0.19 22.12
N ALA A 15 -36.14 -1.02 22.82
CA ALA A 15 -35.53 -2.20 22.21
C ALA A 15 -36.63 -3.12 21.64
N LYS A 16 -37.70 -3.40 22.40
CA LYS A 16 -38.84 -4.17 21.90
C LYS A 16 -39.52 -3.55 20.69
N LEU A 17 -39.66 -2.23 20.61
CA LEU A 17 -40.24 -1.53 19.45
C LEU A 17 -39.35 -1.61 18.21
N LEU A 18 -38.03 -1.44 18.40
CA LEU A 18 -37.04 -1.51 17.33
C LEU A 18 -36.97 -2.92 16.72
N PHE A 19 -37.09 -3.95 17.56
CA PHE A 19 -37.15 -5.36 17.14
C PHE A 19 -38.57 -5.87 16.82
N LYS A 20 -39.63 -5.08 17.03
CA LYS A 20 -41.00 -5.46 16.61
C LYS A 20 -41.25 -5.16 15.14
N ASN A 21 -40.62 -4.12 14.60
CA ASN A 21 -40.82 -3.72 13.22
C ASN A 21 -39.91 -4.56 12.30
N LYS A 22 -40.52 -5.45 11.51
CA LYS A 22 -39.79 -6.32 10.57
C LYS A 22 -38.94 -5.52 9.58
N ILE A 23 -39.39 -4.32 9.18
CA ILE A 23 -38.65 -3.45 8.26
C ILE A 23 -37.34 -2.96 8.90
N ASN A 24 -37.37 -2.57 10.18
CA ASN A 24 -36.17 -2.12 10.89
C ASN A 24 -35.16 -3.25 11.07
N ILE A 25 -35.62 -4.48 11.34
CA ILE A 25 -34.74 -5.66 11.41
C ILE A 25 -34.07 -5.91 10.06
N VAL A 26 -34.84 -5.86 8.96
CA VAL A 26 -34.30 -6.06 7.62
C VAL A 26 -33.27 -4.99 7.25
N LEU A 27 -33.53 -3.72 7.59
CA LEU A 27 -32.58 -2.62 7.37
C LEU A 27 -31.28 -2.80 8.17
N ILE A 28 -31.38 -3.14 9.46
CA ILE A 28 -30.19 -3.39 10.30
C ILE A 28 -29.41 -4.59 9.76
N ALA A 29 -30.09 -5.67 9.39
CA ALA A 29 -29.46 -6.84 8.78
C ALA A 29 -28.74 -6.47 7.47
N ALA A 30 -29.38 -5.66 6.62
CA ALA A 30 -28.76 -5.19 5.37
C ALA A 30 -27.51 -4.35 5.61
N PHE A 31 -27.52 -3.43 6.58
CA PHE A 31 -26.34 -2.63 6.94
C PHE A 31 -25.20 -3.49 7.50
N VAL A 32 -25.50 -4.44 8.39
CA VAL A 32 -24.50 -5.38 8.93
C VAL A 32 -23.91 -6.24 7.81
N LEU A 33 -24.74 -6.78 6.92
CA LEU A 33 -24.30 -7.57 5.77
C LEU A 33 -23.42 -6.76 4.81
N ALA A 34 -23.77 -5.50 4.53
CA ALA A 34 -22.96 -4.62 3.70
C ALA A 34 -21.58 -4.33 4.32
N GLY A 35 -21.53 -4.07 5.63
CA GLY A 35 -20.27 -3.88 6.36
C GLY A 35 -19.39 -5.13 6.37
N LEU A 36 -19.99 -6.31 6.62
CA LEU A 36 -19.30 -7.60 6.54
C LEU A 36 -18.81 -7.89 5.12
N TYR A 37 -19.58 -7.55 4.10
CA TYR A 37 -19.19 -7.69 2.71
C TYR A 37 -18.02 -6.77 2.34
N GLY A 38 -18.01 -5.52 2.81
CA GLY A 38 -16.89 -4.61 2.64
C GLY A 38 -15.60 -5.13 3.29
N LEU A 39 -15.69 -5.64 4.52
CA LEU A 39 -14.58 -6.31 5.20
C LEU A 39 -14.07 -7.53 4.43
N TYR A 40 -15.00 -8.37 3.95
CA TYR A 40 -14.68 -9.55 3.14
C TYR A 40 -13.96 -9.16 1.85
N GLN A 41 -14.45 -8.15 1.12
CA GLN A 41 -13.81 -7.68 -0.12
C GLN A 41 -12.41 -7.10 0.14
N GLY A 42 -12.23 -6.31 1.20
CA GLY A 42 -10.92 -5.81 1.61
C GLY A 42 -9.94 -6.93 1.92
N PHE A 43 -10.39 -7.94 2.68
CA PHE A 43 -9.59 -9.13 2.99
C PHE A 43 -9.28 -9.96 1.74
N ALA A 44 -10.26 -10.19 0.87
CA ALA A 44 -10.09 -10.97 -0.36
C ALA A 44 -9.13 -10.30 -1.35
N PHE A 45 -9.21 -8.98 -1.49
CA PHE A 45 -8.28 -8.21 -2.32
C PHE A 45 -6.85 -8.32 -1.79
N LYS A 46 -6.67 -8.16 -0.47
CA LYS A 46 -5.38 -8.34 0.20
C LYS A 46 -4.83 -9.76 0.04
N GLN A 47 -5.66 -10.78 0.21
CA GLN A 47 -5.25 -12.17 0.01
C GLN A 47 -4.81 -12.43 -1.42
N LYS A 48 -5.44 -11.81 -2.43
CA LYS A 48 -4.96 -11.88 -3.82
C LYS A 48 -3.59 -11.24 -3.98
N GLN A 49 -3.34 -10.09 -3.34
CA GLN A 49 -2.01 -9.46 -3.37
C GLN A 49 -0.95 -10.33 -2.69
N VAL A 50 -1.24 -10.85 -1.49
CA VAL A 50 -0.35 -11.76 -0.74
C VAL A 50 -0.11 -13.04 -1.53
N HIS A 51 -1.14 -13.63 -2.13
CA HIS A 51 -1.01 -14.83 -2.96
C HIS A 51 -0.16 -14.56 -4.21
N THR A 52 -0.31 -13.38 -4.83
CA THR A 52 0.55 -12.97 -5.96
C THR A 52 2.01 -12.84 -5.52
N ILE A 53 2.27 -12.23 -4.36
CA ILE A 53 3.61 -12.13 -3.79
C ILE A 53 4.16 -13.53 -3.49
N ASN A 54 3.41 -14.38 -2.81
CA ASN A 54 3.84 -15.75 -2.46
C ASN A 54 4.11 -16.60 -3.71
N ARG A 55 3.28 -16.46 -4.75
CA ARG A 55 3.52 -17.12 -6.04
C ARG A 55 4.82 -16.66 -6.66
N LEU A 56 5.06 -15.35 -6.71
CA LEU A 56 6.31 -14.79 -7.21
C LEU A 56 7.50 -15.28 -6.37
N VAL A 57 7.38 -15.32 -5.04
CA VAL A 57 8.43 -15.87 -4.16
C VAL A 57 8.69 -17.35 -4.49
N SER A 58 7.65 -18.18 -4.59
CA SER A 58 7.82 -19.61 -4.88
C SER A 58 8.42 -19.89 -6.27
N GLU A 59 8.03 -19.11 -7.28
CA GLU A 59 8.58 -19.20 -8.62
C GLU A 59 10.06 -18.81 -8.60
N LYS A 60 10.43 -17.77 -7.84
CA LYS A 60 11.81 -17.33 -7.66
C LYS A 60 12.64 -18.32 -6.85
N ASP A 61 12.07 -18.93 -5.81
CA ASP A 61 12.75 -19.98 -5.05
C ASP A 61 13.12 -21.14 -5.97
N SER A 62 12.24 -21.53 -6.89
CA SER A 62 12.55 -22.59 -7.87
C SER A 62 13.70 -22.20 -8.81
N ILE A 63 13.74 -20.95 -9.29
CA ILE A 63 14.84 -20.44 -10.13
C ILE A 63 16.15 -20.42 -9.34
N VAL A 64 16.13 -19.93 -8.09
CA VAL A 64 17.30 -19.89 -7.22
C VAL A 64 17.81 -21.30 -6.93
N GLN A 65 16.93 -22.28 -6.66
CA GLN A 65 17.35 -23.67 -6.46
C GLN A 65 17.93 -24.29 -7.74
N ASN A 66 17.36 -23.99 -8.90
CA ASN A 66 17.88 -24.46 -10.19
C ASN A 66 19.27 -23.88 -10.47
N LEU A 67 19.46 -22.56 -10.29
CA LEU A 67 20.78 -21.92 -10.40
C LEU A 67 21.77 -22.49 -9.38
N LYS A 68 21.34 -22.70 -8.14
CA LYS A 68 22.17 -23.29 -7.09
C LYS A 68 22.62 -24.72 -7.44
N SER A 69 21.74 -25.51 -8.07
CA SER A 69 22.09 -26.86 -8.54
C SER A 69 23.13 -26.85 -9.66
N GLY A 70 23.20 -25.77 -10.44
CA GLY A 70 24.21 -25.57 -11.48
C GLY A 70 25.65 -25.59 -10.98
N PHE A 71 25.91 -25.16 -9.73
CA PHE A 71 27.24 -25.28 -9.10
C PHE A 71 27.70 -26.73 -8.92
N LYS A 72 26.77 -27.69 -8.93
CA LYS A 72 27.03 -29.12 -8.77
C LYS A 72 26.87 -29.89 -10.07
N ALA A 73 26.63 -29.19 -11.18
CA ALA A 73 26.46 -29.81 -12.48
C ALA A 73 27.79 -30.38 -13.00
N ASP A 74 27.72 -31.44 -13.79
CA ASP A 74 28.89 -32.08 -14.38
C ASP A 74 29.48 -31.23 -15.51
N THR A 75 30.53 -30.48 -15.19
CA THR A 75 31.24 -29.59 -16.13
C THR A 75 32.03 -30.33 -17.21
N LEU A 76 32.04 -31.68 -17.21
CA LEU A 76 32.55 -32.47 -18.33
C LEU A 76 31.55 -32.54 -19.49
N THR A 77 30.27 -32.26 -19.23
CA THR A 77 29.21 -32.19 -20.24
C THR A 77 28.96 -30.74 -20.66
N GLU A 78 28.58 -30.51 -21.94
CA GLU A 78 28.23 -29.17 -22.41
C GLU A 78 27.02 -28.58 -21.66
N GLU A 79 26.05 -29.41 -21.29
CA GLU A 79 24.90 -29.02 -20.47
C GLU A 79 25.31 -28.58 -19.07
N GLY A 80 26.20 -29.34 -18.41
CA GLY A 80 26.68 -29.00 -17.07
C GLY A 80 27.62 -27.80 -17.03
N LYS A 81 28.45 -27.58 -18.07
CA LYS A 81 29.19 -26.30 -18.22
C LYS A 81 28.23 -25.13 -18.35
N THR A 82 27.21 -25.24 -19.20
CA THR A 82 26.21 -24.18 -19.40
C THR A 82 25.47 -23.88 -18.09
N ALA A 83 25.09 -24.91 -17.33
CA ALA A 83 24.44 -24.76 -16.02
C ALA A 83 25.36 -24.13 -14.96
N TYR A 84 26.65 -24.48 -14.97
CA TYR A 84 27.65 -23.91 -14.07
C TYR A 84 27.95 -22.43 -14.38
N GLU A 85 28.12 -22.10 -15.66
CA GLU A 85 28.28 -20.71 -16.12
C GLU A 85 27.04 -19.87 -15.80
N ALA A 86 25.84 -20.40 -16.06
CA ALA A 86 24.60 -19.74 -15.70
C ALA A 86 24.44 -19.50 -14.18
N ALA A 87 24.98 -20.37 -13.34
CA ALA A 87 24.94 -20.24 -11.88
C ALA A 87 25.87 -19.14 -11.35
N LYS A 88 26.99 -18.90 -12.04
CA LYS A 88 28.00 -17.89 -11.71
C LYS A 88 27.70 -16.51 -12.29
N ASP A 89 26.95 -16.45 -13.38
CA ASP A 89 26.56 -15.22 -14.05
C ASP A 89 25.44 -14.49 -13.29
N ILE A 90 25.54 -13.17 -13.21
CA ILE A 90 24.52 -12.29 -12.63
C ILE A 90 23.39 -11.98 -13.61
N PHE A 91 23.62 -12.12 -14.93
CA PHE A 91 22.63 -11.78 -15.97
C PHE A 91 21.54 -12.82 -16.14
N THR A 92 21.80 -14.07 -15.78
CA THR A 92 20.80 -15.15 -15.63
C THR A 92 19.90 -14.94 -14.41
N VAL A 93 20.37 -14.22 -13.39
CA VAL A 93 19.57 -13.75 -12.24
C VAL A 93 18.75 -12.49 -12.60
N SER A 94 18.28 -12.41 -13.84
CA SER A 94 17.47 -11.29 -14.35
C SER A 94 16.14 -11.19 -13.59
N TRP A 95 16.06 -10.22 -12.69
CA TRP A 95 14.87 -9.87 -11.93
C TRP A 95 13.87 -9.08 -12.79
N LYS A 96 13.30 -9.69 -13.84
CA LYS A 96 12.08 -9.15 -14.44
C LYS A 96 10.93 -9.30 -13.46
N ILE A 97 10.61 -8.23 -12.75
CA ILE A 97 9.37 -8.09 -12.00
C ILE A 97 8.39 -7.39 -12.94
N ASP A 98 7.61 -8.17 -13.68
CA ASP A 98 6.43 -7.64 -14.36
C ASP A 98 5.37 -7.38 -13.29
N LEU A 99 5.35 -6.16 -12.75
CA LEU A 99 4.26 -5.72 -11.90
C LEU A 99 3.00 -5.61 -12.76
N PRO A 100 1.92 -6.33 -12.46
CA PRO A 100 0.66 -6.13 -13.17
C PRO A 100 0.20 -4.68 -12.97
N VAL A 101 0.07 -3.95 -14.09
CA VAL A 101 -0.52 -2.61 -14.10
C VAL A 101 -2.00 -2.76 -13.75
N TYR A 102 -2.33 -2.59 -12.48
CA TYR A 102 -3.71 -2.56 -12.03
C TYR A 102 -4.34 -1.21 -12.36
N LYS A 103 -5.40 -1.23 -13.18
CA LYS A 103 -6.36 -0.12 -13.26
C LYS A 103 -7.08 0.00 -11.93
N TYR A 104 -7.08 1.20 -11.36
CA TYR A 104 -7.94 1.56 -10.24
C TYR A 104 -9.40 1.30 -10.60
N PRO A 105 -10.19 0.59 -9.76
CA PRO A 105 -11.62 0.58 -9.93
C PRO A 105 -12.17 1.99 -9.63
N ALA A 106 -12.83 2.58 -10.62
CA ALA A 106 -13.62 3.79 -10.44
C ALA A 106 -14.74 3.50 -9.41
N SER A 107 -14.90 4.40 -8.45
CA SER A 107 -15.92 4.32 -7.42
C SER A 107 -17.32 4.35 -8.05
N ALA A 108 -18.05 3.23 -7.96
CA ALA A 108 -19.45 3.15 -8.32
C ALA A 108 -20.30 3.70 -7.17
N ALA A 109 -20.93 4.85 -7.40
CA ALA A 109 -21.98 5.39 -6.53
C ALA A 109 -23.35 4.79 -6.93
N VAL A 110 -24.19 4.45 -5.95
CA VAL A 110 -25.62 4.16 -6.17
C VAL A 110 -26.46 4.80 -5.05
N TYR A 111 -27.52 5.51 -5.44
CA TYR A 111 -28.52 6.21 -4.63
C TYR A 111 -29.76 5.33 -4.34
N ASN A 112 -30.40 5.44 -3.15
CA ASN A 112 -31.81 5.88 -2.99
C ASN A 112 -32.34 5.93 -1.52
N ILE A 113 -32.77 7.14 -1.10
CA ILE A 113 -34.02 7.65 -0.43
C ILE A 113 -34.95 6.62 0.28
N GLY A 114 -35.51 6.74 1.50
CA GLY A 114 -35.61 7.69 2.65
C GLY A 114 -36.72 7.15 3.61
N PRO A 115 -36.77 7.42 4.96
CA PRO A 115 -37.42 8.64 5.51
C PRO A 115 -36.86 9.14 6.89
N LEU A 116 -37.03 10.38 7.37
CA LEU A 116 -37.22 11.73 6.83
C LEU A 116 -36.88 12.75 7.94
N THR A 117 -36.44 13.93 7.51
CA THR A 117 -36.06 15.17 8.23
C THR A 117 -34.87 15.12 9.19
N GLY A 118 -34.91 14.37 10.30
CA GLY A 118 -33.73 14.21 11.16
C GLY A 118 -32.63 13.37 10.50
N GLY A 119 -33.06 12.28 9.87
CA GLY A 119 -32.20 11.40 9.08
C GLY A 119 -31.70 12.05 7.79
N LEU A 120 -32.46 12.97 7.18
CA LEU A 120 -31.99 13.68 5.97
C LEU A 120 -30.91 14.69 6.29
N ILE A 121 -31.03 15.45 7.39
CA ILE A 121 -29.94 16.32 7.85
C ILE A 121 -28.73 15.46 8.20
N TRP A 122 -28.92 14.32 8.86
CA TRP A 122 -27.84 13.41 9.20
C TRP A 122 -27.18 12.75 7.98
N ILE A 123 -27.96 12.34 6.96
CA ILE A 123 -27.47 11.79 5.70
C ILE A 123 -26.75 12.89 4.91
N CYS A 124 -27.32 14.09 4.85
CA CYS A 124 -26.66 15.27 4.27
C CYS A 124 -25.35 15.58 5.01
N VAL A 125 -25.29 15.46 6.34
CA VAL A 125 -24.03 15.61 7.09
C VAL A 125 -23.08 14.45 6.77
N CYS A 126 -23.55 13.21 6.71
CA CYS A 126 -22.72 12.05 6.38
C CYS A 126 -22.20 12.06 4.94
N MET A 127 -22.88 12.73 4.00
CA MET A 127 -22.52 12.80 2.58
C MET A 127 -21.88 14.13 2.17
N LEU A 128 -22.50 15.26 2.50
CA LEU A 128 -22.00 16.59 2.10
C LEU A 128 -20.74 16.98 2.87
N LEU A 129 -20.65 16.64 4.16
CA LEU A 129 -19.46 16.96 4.94
C LEU A 129 -18.19 16.31 4.37
N PRO A 130 -18.14 14.99 4.08
CA PRO A 130 -16.95 14.41 3.46
C PRO A 130 -16.72 14.94 2.04
N ILE A 131 -17.77 15.21 1.24
CA ILE A 131 -17.59 15.82 -0.08
C ILE A 131 -16.92 17.19 0.03
N ILE A 132 -17.40 18.07 0.93
CA ILE A 132 -16.83 19.39 1.16
C ILE A 132 -15.39 19.27 1.65
N VAL A 133 -15.15 18.42 2.64
CA VAL A 133 -13.79 18.23 3.20
C VAL A 133 -12.83 17.68 2.15
N SER A 134 -13.23 16.65 1.41
CA SER A 134 -12.42 16.09 0.33
C SER A 134 -12.12 17.14 -0.74
N LYS A 135 -13.10 17.98 -1.09
CA LYS A 135 -12.89 19.06 -2.07
C LYS A 135 -11.98 20.16 -1.53
N THR A 136 -12.14 20.55 -0.27
CA THR A 136 -11.25 21.51 0.40
C THR A 136 -9.83 20.97 0.48
N ALA A 137 -9.65 19.70 0.86
CA ALA A 137 -8.36 19.03 0.88
C ALA A 137 -7.72 18.95 -0.52
N GLU A 138 -8.54 18.73 -1.56
CA GLU A 138 -8.08 18.72 -2.94
C GLU A 138 -7.52 20.08 -3.37
N ILE A 139 -8.23 21.16 -3.03
CA ILE A 139 -7.85 22.54 -3.34
C ILE A 139 -6.64 23.00 -2.52
N SER A 140 -6.61 22.71 -1.21
CA SER A 140 -5.54 23.17 -0.32
C SER A 140 -4.22 22.44 -0.53
N THR A 141 -4.29 21.19 -0.96
CA THR A 141 -3.12 20.33 -1.19
C THR A 141 -3.28 19.60 -2.51
N PRO A 142 -2.99 20.18 -3.67
CA PRO A 142 -3.10 19.47 -4.96
C PRO A 142 -2.14 18.26 -5.01
N VAL A 143 -2.67 17.09 -5.37
CA VAL A 143 -1.93 15.84 -5.61
C VAL A 143 -2.33 15.34 -6.98
N ASP A 144 -1.37 15.32 -7.91
CA ASP A 144 -1.55 14.77 -9.25
C ASP A 144 -1.32 13.25 -9.21
N ASN A 145 -2.38 12.48 -9.40
CA ASN A 145 -2.31 11.01 -9.37
C ASN A 145 -1.52 10.41 -10.55
N ASN A 146 -1.29 11.17 -11.62
CA ASN A 146 -0.52 10.71 -12.77
C ASN A 146 0.98 10.94 -12.58
N ILE A 147 1.37 11.91 -11.75
CA ILE A 147 2.77 12.32 -11.60
C ILE A 147 3.64 11.23 -10.98
N ILE A 148 3.09 10.45 -10.05
CA ILE A 148 3.83 9.34 -9.43
C ILE A 148 4.18 8.28 -10.46
N SER A 149 3.30 8.03 -11.43
CA SER A 149 3.57 7.12 -12.54
C SER A 149 4.68 7.66 -13.45
N THR A 150 4.77 8.98 -13.63
CA THR A 150 5.86 9.62 -14.38
C THR A 150 7.18 9.50 -13.65
N TYR A 151 7.18 9.66 -12.33
CA TYR A 151 8.38 9.52 -11.50
C TYR A 151 8.85 8.08 -11.39
N SER A 152 7.92 7.12 -11.30
CA SER A 152 8.22 5.69 -11.13
C SER A 152 8.41 4.92 -12.43
N ARG A 153 7.92 5.43 -13.58
CA ARG A 153 8.14 4.80 -14.89
C ARG A 153 9.58 4.95 -15.31
N ARG A 154 10.14 3.84 -15.84
CA ARG A 154 11.38 3.83 -16.63
C ARG A 154 11.20 4.78 -17.82
N PRO A 155 11.96 5.87 -17.90
CA PRO A 155 12.08 6.60 -19.15
C PRO A 155 12.82 5.67 -20.13
N GLN A 156 12.23 5.42 -21.29
CA GLN A 156 12.96 4.77 -22.36
C GLN A 156 13.92 5.80 -22.94
N ASN A 157 15.19 5.74 -22.51
CA ASN A 157 16.23 6.57 -23.08
C ASN A 157 17.12 5.70 -23.99
N PRO A 158 16.90 5.72 -25.32
CA PRO A 158 17.66 4.90 -26.25
C PRO A 158 19.17 5.20 -26.22
N LYS A 159 19.56 6.41 -25.78
CA LYS A 159 20.97 6.80 -25.63
C LYS A 159 21.75 5.92 -24.66
N ILE A 160 21.08 5.24 -23.72
CA ILE A 160 21.74 4.29 -22.81
C ILE A 160 22.43 3.18 -23.60
N GLU A 161 21.79 2.71 -24.67
CA GLU A 161 22.27 1.58 -25.48
C GLU A 161 23.04 2.05 -26.73
N THR A 162 22.70 3.23 -27.27
CA THR A 162 23.27 3.72 -28.54
C THR A 162 24.40 4.73 -28.40
N ASP A 163 24.58 5.37 -27.24
CA ASP A 163 25.57 6.43 -27.02
C ASP A 163 26.59 6.06 -25.94
N ASN A 164 27.78 5.68 -26.41
CA ASN A 164 28.90 5.25 -25.59
C ASN A 164 29.44 6.35 -24.64
N GLN A 165 29.38 7.62 -25.05
CA GLN A 165 29.85 8.73 -24.19
C GLN A 165 28.85 8.99 -23.07
N PHE A 166 27.56 8.94 -23.39
CA PHE A 166 26.49 9.04 -22.41
C PHE A 166 26.53 7.89 -21.40
N ALA A 167 26.73 6.66 -21.86
CA ALA A 167 26.88 5.49 -20.98
C ALA A 167 28.05 5.67 -20.00
N LYS A 168 29.21 6.12 -20.48
CA LYS A 168 30.39 6.39 -19.63
C LYS A 168 30.15 7.50 -18.62
N SER A 169 29.45 8.58 -19.00
CA SER A 169 29.18 9.68 -18.07
C SER A 169 28.26 9.27 -16.93
N LEU A 170 27.25 8.42 -17.20
CA LEU A 170 26.39 7.84 -16.16
C LEU A 170 27.18 7.00 -15.15
N ILE A 171 28.10 6.18 -15.65
CA ILE A 171 29.00 5.40 -14.81
C ILE A 171 29.88 6.29 -13.92
N MET A 172 30.49 7.32 -14.49
CA MET A 172 31.34 8.23 -13.72
C MET A 172 30.53 8.97 -12.64
N ALA A 173 29.34 9.46 -12.98
CA ALA A 173 28.44 10.11 -12.03
C ALA A 173 27.98 9.17 -10.91
N PHE A 174 27.72 7.90 -11.24
CA PHE A 174 27.42 6.88 -10.24
C PHE A 174 28.60 6.61 -9.31
N ALA A 175 29.81 6.43 -9.85
CA ALA A 175 31.01 6.17 -9.06
C ALA A 175 31.36 7.34 -8.11
N GLN A 176 31.03 8.59 -8.50
CA GLN A 176 31.17 9.75 -7.60
C GLN A 176 30.23 9.67 -6.39
N GLN A 177 28.99 9.18 -6.57
CA GLN A 177 28.02 9.05 -5.47
C GLN A 177 28.20 7.75 -4.67
N GLN A 178 28.80 6.72 -5.27
CA GLN A 178 29.04 5.41 -4.67
C GLN A 178 30.50 4.96 -4.88
N PRO A 179 31.47 5.54 -4.15
CA PRO A 179 32.90 5.29 -4.39
C PRO A 179 33.31 3.83 -4.20
N VAL A 180 32.58 3.08 -3.37
CA VAL A 180 32.82 1.64 -3.11
C VAL A 180 32.64 0.80 -4.37
N TYR A 181 31.81 1.25 -5.32
CA TYR A 181 31.58 0.58 -6.61
C TYR A 181 32.35 1.25 -7.75
N HIS A 182 33.44 1.96 -7.44
CA HIS A 182 34.32 2.49 -8.48
C HIS A 182 34.98 1.33 -9.23
N PHE A 183 34.80 1.30 -10.55
CA PHE A 183 35.38 0.29 -11.42
C PHE A 183 36.32 0.94 -12.43
N ALA A 184 37.51 0.37 -12.55
CA ALA A 184 38.58 0.93 -13.38
C ALA A 184 38.35 0.67 -14.88
N ASP A 185 37.63 -0.40 -15.22
CA ASP A 185 37.41 -0.80 -16.61
C ASP A 185 36.08 -0.29 -17.16
N THR A 186 36.17 0.67 -18.08
CA THR A 186 35.02 1.22 -18.82
C THR A 186 34.97 0.73 -20.27
N ALA A 187 35.65 -0.39 -20.55
CA ALA A 187 35.62 -1.03 -21.86
C ALA A 187 34.19 -1.48 -22.16
N ILE A 188 33.69 -1.04 -23.31
CA ILE A 188 32.31 -1.27 -23.77
C ILE A 188 32.12 -2.73 -24.22
N THR A 189 33.22 -3.45 -24.40
CA THR A 189 33.27 -4.87 -24.77
C THR A 189 32.96 -5.82 -23.61
N ASP A 190 32.93 -5.33 -22.36
CA ASP A 190 32.51 -6.11 -21.21
C ASP A 190 30.98 -6.36 -21.27
N PRO A 191 30.50 -7.62 -21.31
CA PRO A 191 29.07 -7.94 -21.28
C PRO A 191 28.34 -7.32 -20.08
N ALA A 192 29.04 -7.11 -18.96
CA ALA A 192 28.49 -6.47 -17.77
C ALA A 192 28.31 -4.96 -17.91
N PHE A 193 28.99 -4.32 -18.87
CA PHE A 193 28.99 -2.87 -19.06
C PHE A 193 27.56 -2.33 -19.22
N GLN A 194 26.75 -2.93 -20.09
CA GLN A 194 25.38 -2.46 -20.33
C GLN A 194 24.49 -2.57 -19.09
N PHE A 195 24.66 -3.64 -18.31
CA PHE A 195 23.93 -3.79 -17.05
C PHE A 195 24.41 -2.80 -15.98
N ARG A 196 25.71 -2.52 -15.89
CA ARG A 196 26.24 -1.46 -15.02
C ARG A 196 25.65 -0.10 -15.39
N VAL A 197 25.63 0.24 -16.67
CA VAL A 197 25.06 1.50 -17.16
C VAL A 197 23.57 1.57 -16.82
N TYR A 198 22.84 0.48 -17.03
CA TYR A 198 21.43 0.36 -16.68
C TYR A 198 21.18 0.63 -15.19
N HIS A 199 21.94 -0.03 -14.31
CA HIS A 199 21.82 0.16 -12.86
C HIS A 199 22.25 1.56 -12.41
N ALA A 200 23.34 2.09 -12.93
CA ALA A 200 23.82 3.44 -12.66
C ALA A 200 22.78 4.50 -13.07
N TYR A 201 22.19 4.36 -14.27
CA TYR A 201 21.12 5.23 -14.74
C TYR A 201 19.93 5.23 -13.77
N HIS A 202 19.45 4.05 -13.39
CA HIS A 202 18.30 3.93 -12.51
C HIS A 202 18.58 4.43 -11.08
N TYR A 203 19.80 4.25 -10.59
CA TYR A 203 20.23 4.81 -9.30
C TYR A 203 20.25 6.34 -9.33
N LEU A 204 20.88 6.94 -10.34
CA LEU A 204 20.96 8.39 -10.48
C LEU A 204 19.57 9.02 -10.66
N LEU A 205 18.74 8.40 -11.50
CA LEU A 205 17.36 8.82 -11.72
C LEU A 205 16.51 8.70 -10.44
N HIS A 206 16.71 7.64 -9.67
CA HIS A 206 16.05 7.49 -8.37
C HIS A 206 16.44 8.64 -7.43
N ASN A 207 17.74 8.93 -7.28
CA ASN A 207 18.22 10.00 -6.42
C ASN A 207 17.71 11.38 -6.83
N GLU A 208 17.68 11.66 -8.14
CA GLU A 208 17.13 12.91 -8.68
C GLU A 208 15.64 13.05 -8.36
N ARG A 209 14.86 11.98 -8.50
CA ARG A 209 13.39 12.01 -8.35
C ARG A 209 12.91 11.77 -6.94
N TRP A 210 13.75 11.23 -6.06
CA TRP A 210 13.36 10.86 -4.70
C TRP A 210 12.75 12.01 -3.90
N PRO A 211 13.28 13.25 -3.93
CA PRO A 211 12.65 14.38 -3.26
C PRO A 211 11.23 14.67 -3.76
N LEU A 212 10.96 14.53 -5.06
CA LEU A 212 9.65 14.73 -5.65
C LEU A 212 8.66 13.65 -5.21
N VAL A 213 9.13 12.41 -5.12
CA VAL A 213 8.34 11.28 -4.61
C VAL A 213 8.02 11.47 -3.13
N GLN A 214 8.98 11.90 -2.31
CA GLN A 214 8.75 12.21 -0.90
C GLN A 214 7.74 13.34 -0.72
N GLN A 215 7.86 14.41 -1.52
CA GLN A 215 6.92 15.52 -1.49
C GLN A 215 5.50 15.07 -1.88
N TYR A 216 5.38 14.21 -2.90
CA TYR A 216 4.11 13.61 -3.28
C TYR A 216 3.48 12.84 -2.10
N PHE A 217 4.24 11.97 -1.43
CA PHE A 217 3.73 11.22 -0.28
C PHE A 217 3.38 12.11 0.91
N ALA A 218 4.16 13.16 1.18
CA ALA A 218 3.85 14.15 2.20
C ALA A 218 2.52 14.87 1.91
N ASN A 219 2.26 15.22 0.66
CA ASN A 219 0.99 15.83 0.26
C ASN A 219 -0.19 14.85 0.38
N VAL A 220 0.00 13.58 0.03
CA VAL A 220 -1.01 12.51 0.23
C VAL A 220 -1.32 12.34 1.71
N GLU A 221 -0.30 12.31 2.58
CA GLU A 221 -0.49 12.23 4.03
C GLU A 221 -1.18 13.47 4.58
N SER A 222 -0.81 14.66 4.14
CA SER A 222 -1.46 15.92 4.54
C SER A 222 -2.95 15.93 4.16
N ARG A 223 -3.32 15.48 2.95
CA ARG A 223 -4.73 15.30 2.55
C ARG A 223 -5.45 14.33 3.47
N GLN A 224 -4.81 13.20 3.78
CA GLN A 224 -5.37 12.19 4.66
C GLN A 224 -5.58 12.75 6.06
N GLN A 225 -4.66 13.56 6.59
CA GLN A 225 -4.81 14.20 7.89
C GLN A 225 -6.00 15.17 7.94
N ILE A 226 -6.18 16.00 6.90
CA ILE A 226 -7.35 16.91 6.79
C ILE A 226 -8.65 16.10 6.78
N THR A 227 -8.67 15.00 6.01
CA THR A 227 -9.84 14.11 5.94
C THR A 227 -10.07 13.41 7.29
N ASN A 228 -9.02 12.97 7.97
CA ASN A 228 -9.10 12.35 9.30
C ASN A 228 -9.63 13.30 10.37
N ILE A 229 -9.37 14.61 10.30
CA ILE A 229 -9.97 15.56 11.25
C ILE A 229 -11.50 15.59 11.07
N SER A 230 -11.99 15.50 9.82
CA SER A 230 -13.43 15.46 9.57
C SER A 230 -14.10 14.16 10.00
N THR A 231 -13.35 13.05 10.09
CA THR A 231 -13.91 11.79 10.56
C THR A 231 -14.29 11.86 12.04
N LEU A 232 -13.63 12.70 12.85
CA LEU A 232 -13.98 12.91 14.27
C LEU A 232 -15.42 13.37 14.48
N ILE A 233 -15.96 14.10 13.51
CA ILE A 233 -17.33 14.65 13.54
C ILE A 233 -18.28 13.92 12.58
N ASN A 234 -17.74 13.11 11.66
CA ASN A 234 -18.50 12.31 10.71
C ASN A 234 -18.45 10.80 11.05
N PRO A 235 -19.54 10.20 11.55
CA PRO A 235 -19.61 8.78 11.84
C PRO A 235 -19.32 7.88 10.64
N ALA A 236 -19.75 8.27 9.44
CA ALA A 236 -19.52 7.52 8.22
C ALA A 236 -18.03 7.53 7.86
N GLY A 237 -17.41 8.72 7.81
CA GLY A 237 -15.98 8.85 7.56
C GLY A 237 -15.11 8.17 8.61
N SER A 238 -15.52 8.20 9.89
CA SER A 238 -14.86 7.44 10.97
C SER A 238 -14.91 5.94 10.73
N THR A 239 -16.09 5.41 10.36
CA THR A 239 -16.25 3.98 10.11
C THR A 239 -15.46 3.54 8.89
N ASP A 240 -15.49 4.30 7.79
CA ASP A 240 -14.71 4.00 6.59
C ASP A 240 -13.21 4.06 6.85
N GLY A 241 -12.71 5.09 7.55
CA GLY A 241 -11.30 5.20 7.92
C GLY A 241 -10.84 4.05 8.84
N LEU A 242 -11.70 3.64 9.77
CA LEU A 242 -11.45 2.48 10.64
C LEU A 242 -11.37 1.18 9.83
N LEU A 243 -12.31 0.94 8.93
CA LEU A 243 -12.33 -0.25 8.08
C LEU A 243 -11.12 -0.27 7.14
N ALA A 244 -10.74 0.88 6.57
CA ALA A 244 -9.54 1.01 5.75
C ALA A 244 -8.26 0.70 6.53
N ASN A 245 -8.13 1.20 7.77
CA ASN A 245 -6.99 0.91 8.62
C ASN A 245 -6.93 -0.56 9.05
N ILE A 246 -8.05 -1.15 9.47
CA ILE A 246 -8.14 -2.58 9.82
C ILE A 246 -7.78 -3.46 8.61
N ALA A 247 -8.25 -3.08 7.42
CA ALA A 247 -7.89 -3.76 6.19
C ALA A 247 -6.40 -3.57 5.81
N GLY A 248 -5.73 -2.56 6.37
CA GLY A 248 -4.37 -2.16 6.00
C GLY A 248 -4.31 -1.55 4.60
N ASN A 249 -5.34 -0.80 4.22
CA ASN A 249 -5.53 -0.18 2.90
C ASN A 249 -5.67 1.35 3.00
N ASP A 250 -5.08 1.96 4.02
CA ASP A 250 -5.00 3.42 4.14
C ASP A 250 -3.68 3.96 3.58
N ALA A 251 -3.56 5.29 3.50
CA ALA A 251 -2.37 5.95 2.98
C ALA A 251 -1.09 5.58 3.75
N ALA A 252 -1.20 5.39 5.07
CA ALA A 252 -0.08 5.03 5.94
C ALA A 252 0.42 3.61 5.67
N ALA A 253 -0.50 2.65 5.50
CA ALA A 253 -0.17 1.28 5.13
C ALA A 253 0.51 1.20 3.75
N ASN A 254 0.03 1.97 2.78
CA ASN A 254 0.66 2.07 1.47
C ASN A 254 2.09 2.64 1.55
N HIS A 255 2.28 3.75 2.27
CA HIS A 255 3.61 4.35 2.46
C HIS A 255 4.56 3.39 3.19
N LEU A 256 4.06 2.69 4.22
CA LEU A 256 4.82 1.67 4.94
C LEU A 256 5.28 0.53 4.02
N PHE A 257 4.39 0.04 3.15
CA PHE A 257 4.74 -0.99 2.16
C PHE A 257 5.85 -0.52 1.21
N ILE A 258 5.73 0.69 0.65
CA ILE A 258 6.72 1.27 -0.25
C ILE A 258 8.08 1.41 0.44
N ASN A 259 8.11 1.89 1.68
CA ASN A 259 9.35 1.99 2.45
C ASN A 259 9.99 0.63 2.74
N GLN A 260 9.18 -0.41 3.02
CA GLN A 260 9.69 -1.77 3.19
C GLN A 260 10.25 -2.33 1.87
N ALA A 261 9.58 -2.08 0.75
CA ALA A 261 10.03 -2.49 -0.57
C ALA A 261 11.36 -1.81 -0.95
N LEU A 262 11.54 -0.52 -0.65
CA LEU A 262 12.79 0.21 -0.88
C LEU A 262 13.94 -0.34 -0.01
N ARG A 263 13.68 -0.63 1.27
CA ARG A 263 14.68 -1.27 2.15
C ARG A 263 15.06 -2.65 1.65
N PHE A 264 14.08 -3.42 1.17
CA PHE A 264 14.33 -4.72 0.57
C PHE A 264 15.18 -4.61 -0.70
N HIS A 265 14.89 -3.65 -1.57
CA HIS A 265 15.69 -3.38 -2.76
C HIS A 265 17.14 -3.01 -2.39
N GLY A 266 17.35 -2.15 -1.38
CA GLY A 266 18.69 -1.84 -0.89
C GLY A 266 19.45 -3.08 -0.37
N LYS A 267 18.77 -4.00 0.31
CA LYS A 267 19.38 -5.28 0.72
C LYS A 267 19.79 -6.15 -0.47
N LEU A 268 18.96 -6.19 -1.53
CA LEU A 268 19.31 -6.90 -2.77
C LEU A 268 20.54 -6.28 -3.45
N GLN A 269 20.58 -4.94 -3.55
CA GLN A 269 21.73 -4.23 -4.11
C GLN A 269 23.02 -4.58 -3.37
N ASN A 270 23.00 -4.60 -2.03
CA ASN A 270 24.19 -4.94 -1.24
C ASN A 270 24.74 -6.33 -1.51
N VAL A 271 23.91 -7.30 -1.93
CA VAL A 271 24.35 -8.65 -2.28
C VAL A 271 24.82 -8.73 -3.73
N LEU A 272 24.11 -8.08 -4.66
CA LEU A 272 24.31 -8.25 -6.11
C LEU A 272 25.29 -7.24 -6.73
N TYR A 273 25.38 -6.02 -6.20
CA TYR A 273 26.23 -4.96 -6.76
C TYR A 273 27.73 -5.27 -6.72
N PRO A 274 28.28 -5.93 -5.68
CA PRO A 274 29.67 -6.37 -5.72
C PRO A 274 29.97 -7.25 -6.95
N SER A 275 29.06 -8.16 -7.30
CA SER A 275 29.25 -9.01 -8.47
C SER A 275 29.12 -8.25 -9.77
N LEU A 276 28.13 -7.36 -9.85
CA LEU A 276 27.92 -6.55 -11.04
C LEU A 276 29.06 -5.56 -11.29
N PHE A 277 29.53 -4.82 -10.27
CA PHE A 277 30.44 -3.68 -10.42
C PHE A 277 31.91 -4.00 -10.14
N LEU A 278 32.21 -5.03 -9.34
CA LEU A 278 33.59 -5.36 -8.93
C LEU A 278 34.12 -6.64 -9.61
N ASN A 279 33.46 -7.12 -10.67
CA ASN A 279 33.82 -8.37 -11.37
C ASN A 279 33.94 -9.58 -10.43
N LYS A 280 33.15 -9.62 -9.36
CA LYS A 280 33.16 -10.72 -8.40
C LYS A 280 32.15 -11.78 -8.80
N GLU A 281 32.59 -12.99 -9.12
CA GLU A 281 31.67 -14.09 -9.41
C GLU A 281 30.74 -14.39 -8.22
N ILE A 282 29.46 -14.66 -8.50
CA ILE A 282 28.51 -15.08 -7.47
C ILE A 282 28.89 -16.48 -7.00
N GLN A 283 29.01 -16.67 -5.69
CA GLN A 283 29.27 -17.96 -5.07
C GLN A 283 27.98 -18.60 -4.56
N GLU A 284 27.95 -19.93 -4.38
CA GLU A 284 26.81 -20.63 -3.76
C GLU A 284 26.41 -20.02 -2.41
N ALA A 285 27.40 -19.58 -1.62
CA ALA A 285 27.20 -18.95 -0.32
C ALA A 285 26.50 -17.57 -0.41
N ASP A 286 26.56 -16.89 -1.55
CA ASP A 286 25.92 -15.59 -1.75
C ASP A 286 24.41 -15.73 -2.02
N TYR A 287 23.97 -16.83 -2.62
CA TYR A 287 22.54 -17.16 -2.76
C TYR A 287 21.84 -17.33 -1.42
N ILE A 288 22.54 -17.84 -0.40
CA ILE A 288 22.01 -17.97 0.97
C ILE A 288 21.77 -16.60 1.62
N LYS A 289 22.48 -15.57 1.17
CA LYS A 289 22.38 -14.19 1.69
C LYS A 289 21.29 -13.38 1.00
N LEU A 290 20.64 -13.91 -0.05
CA LEU A 290 19.57 -13.21 -0.73
C LEU A 290 18.41 -12.95 0.25
N PRO A 291 18.01 -11.69 0.45
CA PRO A 291 16.90 -11.39 1.32
C PRO A 291 15.60 -11.95 0.73
N VAL A 292 14.70 -12.41 1.59
CA VAL A 292 13.31 -12.72 1.24
C VAL A 292 12.44 -11.56 1.68
N PHE A 293 11.57 -11.08 0.79
CA PHE A 293 10.65 -10.01 1.15
C PHE A 293 9.55 -10.55 2.06
N SER A 294 9.36 -9.90 3.21
CA SER A 294 8.27 -10.20 4.13
C SER A 294 7.62 -8.88 4.58
N TYR A 295 6.33 -8.76 4.32
CA TYR A 295 5.57 -7.56 4.66
C TYR A 295 5.18 -7.56 6.15
N HIS A 296 5.63 -6.54 6.87
CA HIS A 296 5.29 -6.35 8.27
C HIS A 296 4.22 -5.26 8.39
N GLN A 297 3.02 -5.64 8.79
CA GLN A 297 1.91 -4.69 8.95
C GLN A 297 2.11 -3.84 10.20
N ASN A 298 1.66 -2.58 10.15
CA ASN A 298 1.44 -1.83 11.38
C ASN A 298 0.12 -2.29 12.00
N ILE A 299 0.16 -2.72 13.26
CA ILE A 299 -1.05 -3.10 14.00
C ILE A 299 -1.83 -1.82 14.31
N PRO A 300 -3.16 -1.78 14.13
CA PRO A 300 -3.98 -0.61 14.42
C PRO A 300 -3.64 -0.04 15.81
N SER A 301 -3.35 1.26 15.87
CA SER A 301 -2.96 1.92 17.12
C SER A 301 -4.11 1.91 18.13
N LYS A 302 -3.81 1.87 19.43
CA LYS A 302 -4.81 1.92 20.53
C LYS A 302 -5.81 3.09 20.41
N ILE A 303 -5.43 4.13 19.68
CA ILE A 303 -6.22 5.32 19.36
C ILE A 303 -7.50 4.95 18.58
N ILE A 304 -7.47 3.91 17.74
CA ILE A 304 -8.63 3.44 16.97
C ILE A 304 -9.73 2.87 17.88
N PHE A 305 -9.35 2.09 18.89
CA PHE A 305 -10.29 1.58 19.88
C PHE A 305 -10.96 2.71 20.67
N LEU A 306 -10.20 3.77 20.97
CA LEU A 306 -10.72 4.97 21.63
C LEU A 306 -11.73 5.73 20.75
N HIS A 307 -11.49 5.83 19.45
CA HIS A 307 -12.46 6.42 18.51
C HIS A 307 -13.78 5.63 18.46
N PHE A 308 -13.70 4.30 18.48
CA PHE A 308 -14.88 3.44 18.53
C PHE A 308 -15.71 3.67 19.80
N LEU A 309 -15.03 3.76 20.95
CA LEU A 309 -15.67 4.09 22.23
C LEU A 309 -16.30 5.49 22.22
N LEU A 310 -15.62 6.49 21.63
CA LEU A 310 -16.14 7.85 21.51
C LEU A 310 -17.40 7.90 20.63
N LEU A 311 -17.42 7.17 19.51
CA LEU A 311 -18.58 7.06 18.64
C LEU A 311 -19.78 6.43 19.34
N ILE A 312 -19.56 5.34 20.09
CA ILE A 312 -20.58 4.73 20.93
C ILE A 312 -21.09 5.73 21.96
N PHE A 313 -20.18 6.45 22.62
CA PHE A 313 -20.54 7.45 23.62
C PHE A 313 -21.39 8.59 23.05
N ILE A 314 -20.98 9.19 21.93
CA ILE A 314 -21.73 10.25 21.24
C ILE A 314 -23.11 9.74 20.81
N THR A 315 -23.18 8.52 20.27
CA THR A 315 -24.45 7.90 19.86
C THR A 315 -25.40 7.74 21.06
N ILE A 316 -24.89 7.29 22.20
CA ILE A 316 -25.65 7.18 23.45
C ILE A 316 -26.14 8.56 23.92
N VAL A 317 -25.28 9.58 23.90
CA VAL A 317 -25.63 10.94 24.33
C VAL A 317 -26.73 11.54 23.45
N ILE A 318 -26.61 11.44 22.13
CA ILE A 318 -27.62 11.93 21.17
C ILE A 318 -28.95 11.21 21.39
N PHE A 319 -28.92 9.88 21.55
CA PHE A 319 -30.11 9.08 21.80
C PHE A 319 -30.81 9.51 23.10
N LEU A 320 -30.06 9.71 24.19
CA LEU A 320 -30.62 10.17 25.47
C LEU A 320 -31.18 11.59 25.38
N ALA A 321 -30.51 12.50 24.66
CA ALA A 321 -30.97 13.88 24.48
C ALA A 321 -32.26 13.97 23.64
N ALA A 322 -32.33 13.23 22.54
CA ALA A 322 -33.54 13.13 21.71
C ALA A 322 -34.73 12.59 22.52
N ASN A 323 -34.47 11.57 23.35
CA ASN A 323 -35.50 10.95 24.18
C ASN A 323 -36.04 11.92 25.27
N ARG A 324 -35.16 12.74 25.88
CA ARG A 324 -35.59 13.78 26.84
C ARG A 324 -36.48 14.85 26.21
N ARG A 325 -36.23 15.21 24.94
CA ARG A 325 -37.05 16.18 24.20
C ARG A 325 -38.44 15.65 23.91
N LEU A 326 -38.56 14.40 23.47
CA LEU A 326 -39.86 13.76 23.21
C LEU A 326 -40.73 13.66 24.47
N THR A 327 -40.12 13.38 25.63
CA THR A 327 -40.86 13.36 26.91
C THR A 327 -41.37 14.73 27.37
N ARG A 328 -40.79 15.85 26.89
CA ARG A 328 -41.28 17.21 27.19
C ARG A 328 -42.40 17.68 26.26
N ILE A 329 -42.56 17.05 25.10
CA ILE A 329 -43.62 17.39 24.12
C ILE A 329 -44.93 16.66 24.45
N ASN A 330 -44.86 15.55 25.17
CA ASN A 330 -46.01 14.74 25.59
C ASN A 330 -46.56 15.12 27.00
N HIS A 331 -46.15 16.26 27.54
CA HIS A 331 -46.65 16.86 28.78
C HIS A 331 -47.13 18.29 28.49
#